data_AF-X0H0X4-F1
#
_entry.id   AF-X0H0X4-F1
#
_cell.length_a   1.000
_cell.length_b   1.000
_cell.length_c   1.000
_cell.angle_alpha   90.00
_cell.angle_beta   90.00
_cell.angle_gamma   90.00
#
_symmetry.space_group_name_H-M   'P 1'
#
loop_
_entity.id
_entity.type
_entity.pdbx_description
1 polymer ?
#
loop_
_entity_poly.entity_id
_entity_poly.type
_entity_poly.pdbx_seq_one_letter_code
_entity_poly.pdbx_strand_id
1 'polypeptide(L)'
;MDTRGTDRQTFLAGMRNVPPLIDLVTTTVSSSIRNNGQRRFFSPWLLDAYGDRQSDNYYGQKINGPGSSKSGSGDLRDPEWNGQADPQWSPDSTQVVYWEAHVEAPACGGINPLPCYPSKEPDGKDIRIVLATFTARRPAKYTPVDTVPDDIPWAELYVPGSSTPDRKGVTPGRYTLDAKASGYAEVAITPAQVAVTYHNYSDDGKIFLNGWENATTASGSLTQSHVDWYSNLTQTGPGIHNTKKTSADGFHITIDVLTNEFNANGTLTTTIDGKKYSAPPNGT
;
A
#
# COMPACT_ATOMS: atom_id res chain seq x y z
N MET A 1 7.70 -2.83 7.03
CA MET A 1 7.42 -1.39 6.81
C MET A 1 5.95 -1.24 6.50
N ASP A 2 5.26 -0.23 7.03
CA ASP A 2 3.80 -0.11 6.89
C ASP A 2 3.34 1.37 6.91
N THR A 3 2.30 1.71 6.14
CA THR A 3 1.69 3.06 6.05
C THR A 3 0.56 3.29 7.06
N ARG A 4 0.24 2.35 7.94
CA ARG A 4 -0.85 2.45 8.93
C ARG A 4 -0.78 3.68 9.86
N GLY A 5 0.40 4.29 9.98
CA GLY A 5 0.59 5.52 10.76
C GLY A 5 0.17 6.80 10.05
N THR A 6 -0.07 6.76 8.75
CA THR A 6 -0.32 7.96 7.91
C THR A 6 -1.67 7.95 7.21
N ASP A 7 -2.40 6.83 7.23
CA ASP A 7 -3.63 6.62 6.48
C ASP A 7 -3.49 6.84 4.95
N ARG A 8 -2.25 6.92 4.43
CA ARG A 8 -1.93 7.37 3.07
C ARG A 8 -2.67 6.60 1.98
N GLN A 9 -2.85 5.29 2.15
CA GLN A 9 -3.50 4.42 1.16
C GLN A 9 -4.92 4.01 1.58
N THR A 10 -5.42 4.47 2.73
CA THR A 10 -6.71 4.02 3.27
C THR A 10 -7.90 4.44 2.40
N PHE A 11 -7.78 5.54 1.66
CA PHE A 11 -8.81 5.94 0.67
C PHE A 11 -8.97 4.94 -0.49
N LEU A 12 -7.92 4.16 -0.80
CA LEU A 12 -7.89 3.19 -1.88
C LEU A 12 -8.21 1.78 -1.39
N ALA A 13 -7.56 1.35 -0.30
CA ALA A 13 -7.55 -0.03 0.17
C ALA A 13 -8.24 -0.26 1.53
N GLY A 14 -8.83 0.78 2.12
CA GLY A 14 -9.39 0.70 3.47
C GLY A 14 -10.64 -0.17 3.57
N MET A 15 -11.47 -0.22 2.52
CA MET A 15 -12.61 -1.14 2.46
C MET A 15 -12.12 -2.58 2.27
N ARG A 16 -12.38 -3.45 3.25
CA ARG A 16 -11.93 -4.85 3.25
C ARG A 16 -12.83 -5.73 2.37
N ASN A 17 -12.45 -6.98 2.15
CA ASN A 17 -13.22 -8.01 1.45
C ASN A 17 -13.58 -7.72 -0.02
N VAL A 18 -13.13 -6.61 -0.60
CA VAL A 18 -13.26 -6.34 -2.04
C VAL A 18 -12.30 -7.27 -2.79
N PRO A 19 -12.77 -8.13 -3.71
CA PRO A 19 -11.88 -8.92 -4.57
C PRO A 19 -10.96 -8.01 -5.41
N PRO A 20 -9.67 -8.32 -5.56
CA PRO A 20 -8.69 -7.46 -6.26
C PRO A 20 -8.82 -7.60 -7.79
N LEU A 21 -10.04 -7.45 -8.33
CA LEU A 21 -10.33 -7.63 -9.75
C LEU A 21 -9.79 -6.47 -10.59
N ILE A 22 -10.04 -5.24 -10.15
CA ILE A 22 -9.55 -4.03 -10.84
C ILE A 22 -8.03 -3.87 -10.70
N ASP A 23 -7.38 -4.56 -9.75
CA ASP A 23 -5.92 -4.50 -9.55
C ASP A 23 -5.17 -4.97 -10.80
N LEU A 24 -5.80 -5.79 -11.66
CA LEU A 24 -5.29 -6.16 -12.98
C LEU A 24 -4.87 -4.95 -13.84
N VAL A 25 -5.48 -3.78 -13.64
CA VAL A 25 -5.19 -2.54 -14.39
C VAL A 25 -4.77 -1.37 -13.51
N THR A 26 -4.97 -1.42 -12.19
CA THR A 26 -4.63 -0.32 -11.27
C THR A 26 -3.32 -0.51 -10.50
N THR A 27 -2.69 -1.69 -10.57
CA THR A 27 -1.51 -2.06 -9.75
C THR A 27 -0.43 -0.98 -9.74
N THR A 28 -0.05 -0.44 -10.91
CA THR A 28 1.02 0.57 -11.01
C THR A 28 0.74 1.81 -10.17
N VAL A 29 -0.47 2.35 -10.25
CA VAL A 29 -0.90 3.50 -9.45
C VAL A 29 -0.97 3.09 -7.97
N SER A 30 -1.69 2.01 -7.67
CA SER A 30 -1.91 1.53 -6.30
C SER A 30 -0.61 1.26 -5.54
N SER A 31 0.43 0.75 -6.22
CA SER A 31 1.74 0.49 -5.62
C SER A 31 2.59 1.74 -5.43
N SER A 32 2.31 2.83 -6.16
CA SER A 32 3.19 3.99 -6.25
C SER A 32 2.73 5.16 -5.36
N ILE A 33 1.42 5.29 -5.11
CA ILE A 33 0.85 6.37 -4.26
C ILE A 33 1.37 6.39 -2.81
N ARG A 34 2.05 5.33 -2.37
CA ARG A 34 2.70 5.23 -1.05
C ARG A 34 3.98 6.05 -0.93
N ASN A 35 4.44 6.64 -2.04
CA ASN A 35 5.59 7.53 -2.13
C ASN A 35 5.17 8.90 -2.68
N ASN A 36 6.04 9.88 -2.52
CA ASN A 36 6.03 11.15 -3.23
C ASN A 36 7.49 11.60 -3.43
N GLY A 37 8.07 11.34 -4.60
CA GLY A 37 9.52 11.44 -4.79
C GLY A 37 10.28 10.50 -3.86
N GLN A 38 11.27 11.03 -3.15
CA GLN A 38 12.06 10.28 -2.15
C GLN A 38 11.33 10.08 -0.82
N ARG A 39 10.24 10.83 -0.58
CA ARG A 39 9.43 10.69 0.63
C ARG A 39 8.62 9.41 0.53
N ARG A 40 8.75 8.56 1.55
CA ARG A 40 7.96 7.32 1.66
C ARG A 40 7.09 7.36 2.90
N PHE A 41 5.80 7.04 2.78
CA PHE A 41 4.88 7.15 3.92
C PHE A 41 4.92 5.95 4.88
N PHE A 42 6.03 5.22 4.91
CA PHE A 42 6.22 4.04 5.75
C PHE A 42 6.80 4.39 7.11
N SER A 43 6.42 3.60 8.10
CA SER A 43 7.12 3.51 9.38
C SER A 43 7.43 2.05 9.72
N PRO A 44 8.43 1.79 10.57
CA PRO A 44 8.70 0.45 11.08
C PRO A 44 7.66 0.09 12.15
N TRP A 45 6.91 -0.98 11.88
CA TRP A 45 5.92 -1.56 12.80
C TRP A 45 6.25 -3.02 13.03
N LEU A 46 6.16 -3.44 14.30
CA LEU A 46 6.28 -4.82 14.72
C LEU A 46 4.89 -5.43 14.86
N LEU A 47 4.64 -6.49 14.11
CA LEU A 47 3.49 -7.37 14.28
C LEU A 47 3.96 -8.70 14.87
N ASP A 48 3.09 -9.34 15.64
CA ASP A 48 3.26 -10.74 15.98
C ASP A 48 2.71 -11.66 14.87
N ALA A 49 2.82 -12.97 15.07
CA ALA A 49 2.45 -13.98 14.07
C ALA A 49 0.95 -13.98 13.69
N TYR A 50 0.09 -13.36 14.50
CA TYR A 50 -1.36 -13.32 14.24
C TYR A 50 -1.78 -12.01 13.55
N GLY A 51 -0.86 -11.07 13.35
CA GLY A 51 -1.15 -9.79 12.73
C GLY A 51 -2.09 -8.92 13.57
N ASP A 52 -2.88 -8.09 12.90
CA ASP A 52 -3.86 -7.22 13.55
C ASP A 52 -4.99 -8.05 14.17
N ARG A 53 -5.36 -7.73 15.42
CA ARG A 53 -6.40 -8.42 16.18
C ARG A 53 -7.34 -7.44 16.86
N GLN A 54 -8.62 -7.55 16.52
CA GLN A 54 -9.66 -6.73 17.13
C GLN A 54 -9.97 -7.15 18.57
N SER A 55 -9.84 -8.44 18.91
CA SER A 55 -10.22 -9.00 20.22
C SER A 55 -9.46 -8.42 21.40
N ASP A 56 -8.21 -8.01 21.19
CA ASP A 56 -7.31 -7.43 22.19
C ASP A 56 -6.80 -6.03 21.76
N ASN A 57 -7.40 -5.45 20.72
CA ASN A 57 -7.07 -4.13 20.17
C ASN A 57 -5.58 -4.01 19.75
N TYR A 58 -4.97 -5.11 19.31
CA TYR A 58 -3.58 -5.13 18.86
C TYR A 58 -3.48 -4.78 17.37
N TYR A 59 -2.84 -3.65 17.06
CA TYR A 59 -2.61 -3.17 15.69
C TYR A 59 -1.11 -2.96 15.41
N GLY A 60 -0.27 -3.81 16.02
CA GLY A 60 1.17 -3.70 15.97
C GLY A 60 1.77 -2.64 16.90
N GLN A 61 3.09 -2.64 16.99
CA GLN A 61 3.88 -1.73 17.82
C GLN A 61 4.85 -0.94 16.93
N LYS A 62 4.75 0.39 16.94
CA LYS A 62 5.70 1.23 16.20
C LYS A 62 7.09 1.12 16.81
N ILE A 63 8.11 0.85 16.00
CA ILE A 63 9.48 0.53 16.47
C ILE A 63 10.34 1.78 16.69
N ASN A 64 9.98 2.92 16.08
CA ASN A 64 10.79 4.13 16.14
C ASN A 64 10.67 4.88 17.48
N GLY A 65 11.33 4.34 18.51
CA GLY A 65 11.77 5.00 19.75
C GLY A 65 10.72 5.71 20.60
N PRO A 66 11.13 6.35 21.72
CA PRO A 66 10.37 7.43 22.36
C PRO A 66 10.52 8.73 21.55
N GLY A 67 9.56 9.66 21.67
CA GLY A 67 9.61 10.94 20.96
C GLY A 67 8.29 11.70 21.01
N SER A 68 8.33 12.95 20.58
CA SER A 68 7.20 13.89 20.63
C SER A 68 6.23 13.75 19.45
N SER A 69 6.62 13.05 18.38
CA SER A 69 5.88 12.99 17.11
C SER A 69 5.63 14.36 16.48
N LYS A 70 6.43 15.37 16.85
CA LYS A 70 6.33 16.74 16.32
C LYS A 70 7.19 16.87 15.07
N SER A 71 6.60 17.35 13.96
CA SER A 71 7.33 17.64 12.71
C SER A 71 8.52 18.56 12.95
N GLY A 72 9.66 18.19 12.37
CA GLY A 72 10.91 18.96 12.46
C GLY A 72 11.52 18.99 13.86
N SER A 73 11.13 18.07 14.73
CA SER A 73 11.72 17.93 16.06
C SER A 73 13.12 17.32 16.01
N GLY A 74 13.44 16.52 14.99
CA GLY A 74 14.66 15.72 14.86
C GLY A 74 14.66 14.44 15.68
N ASP A 75 13.60 14.15 16.44
CA ASP A 75 13.55 12.95 17.29
C ASP A 75 13.24 11.67 16.48
N LEU A 76 13.31 10.50 17.12
CA LEU A 76 13.05 9.22 16.44
C LEU A 76 11.59 9.05 15.97
N ARG A 77 10.65 9.81 16.53
CA ARG A 77 9.23 9.81 16.14
C ARG A 77 8.85 10.96 15.21
N ASP A 78 9.79 11.84 14.89
CA ASP A 78 9.56 12.97 14.00
C ASP A 78 8.99 12.46 12.66
N PRO A 79 7.76 12.87 12.27
CA PRO A 79 7.11 12.42 11.05
C PRO A 79 7.82 12.89 9.77
N GLU A 80 8.82 13.78 9.87
CA GLU A 80 9.68 14.14 8.75
C GLU A 80 10.74 13.06 8.44
N TRP A 81 10.90 12.04 9.30
CA TRP A 81 11.75 10.88 9.02
C TRP A 81 10.92 9.71 8.52
N ASN A 82 11.22 9.29 7.31
CA ASN A 82 10.44 8.31 6.56
C ASN A 82 11.20 7.00 6.47
N GLY A 83 10.54 5.92 6.83
CA GLY A 83 11.09 4.59 6.70
C GLY A 83 11.37 4.22 5.25
N GLN A 84 12.59 3.74 5.00
CA GLN A 84 13.03 3.38 3.66
C GLN A 84 13.01 1.86 3.45
N ALA A 85 14.01 1.29 2.76
CA ALA A 85 14.03 -0.13 2.39
C ALA A 85 13.83 -1.09 3.59
N ASP A 86 13.60 -2.35 3.27
CA ASP A 86 13.14 -3.34 4.24
C ASP A 86 14.10 -3.52 5.44
N PRO A 87 13.57 -3.57 6.67
CA PRO A 87 14.36 -3.78 7.87
C PRO A 87 14.96 -5.19 7.90
N GLN A 88 16.13 -5.32 8.51
CA GLN A 88 16.78 -6.62 8.71
C GLN A 88 16.84 -6.97 10.20
N TRP A 89 16.37 -8.16 10.55
CA TRP A 89 16.43 -8.68 11.91
C TRP A 89 17.82 -9.26 12.22
N SER A 90 18.24 -9.13 13.48
CA SER A 90 19.36 -9.93 13.99
C SER A 90 18.99 -11.42 13.99
N PRO A 91 19.96 -12.33 13.82
CA PRO A 91 19.70 -13.77 13.80
C PRO A 91 18.97 -14.33 15.03
N ASP A 92 19.12 -13.66 16.18
CA ASP A 92 18.50 -14.01 17.45
C ASP A 92 17.18 -13.23 17.72
N SER A 93 16.72 -12.42 16.76
CA SER A 93 15.47 -11.63 16.83
C SER A 93 15.40 -10.61 17.98
N THR A 94 16.53 -10.21 18.56
CA THR A 94 16.60 -9.20 19.64
C THR A 94 16.87 -7.79 19.13
N GLN A 95 17.27 -7.65 17.87
CA GLN A 95 17.52 -6.36 17.25
C GLN A 95 16.96 -6.31 15.83
N VAL A 96 16.67 -5.10 15.37
CA VAL A 96 16.31 -4.84 13.98
C VAL A 96 17.05 -3.59 13.51
N VAL A 97 17.71 -3.68 12.36
CA VAL A 97 18.27 -2.53 11.67
C VAL A 97 17.30 -2.06 10.59
N TYR A 98 17.08 -0.75 10.55
CA TYR A 98 16.35 -0.08 9.49
C TYR A 98 16.99 1.27 9.22
N TRP A 99 16.60 1.92 8.14
CA TRP A 99 17.06 3.26 7.84
C TRP A 99 15.90 4.15 7.44
N GLU A 100 16.09 5.43 7.69
CA GLU A 100 15.11 6.47 7.43
C GLU A 100 15.79 7.59 6.64
N ALA A 101 15.00 8.26 5.80
CA ALA A 101 15.40 9.48 5.11
C ALA A 101 14.48 10.63 5.52
N HIS A 102 15.07 11.81 5.67
CA HIS A 102 14.37 13.04 6.00
C HIS A 102 13.55 13.51 4.79
N VAL A 103 12.41 14.18 5.02
CA VAL A 103 11.66 14.84 3.94
C VAL A 103 12.49 15.99 3.39
N GLU A 104 12.65 16.01 2.06
CA GLU A 104 13.35 17.08 1.35
C GLU A 104 12.51 17.62 0.19
N ALA A 105 12.87 18.81 -0.30
CA ALA A 105 12.27 19.36 -1.50
C ALA A 105 12.50 18.43 -2.72
N PRO A 106 11.52 18.28 -3.64
CA PRO A 106 10.24 18.99 -3.73
C PRO A 106 9.08 18.33 -2.99
N ALA A 107 9.30 17.25 -2.21
CA ALA A 107 8.24 16.57 -1.46
C ALA A 107 7.72 17.39 -0.25
N CYS A 108 8.38 18.51 0.03
CA CYS A 108 7.97 19.63 0.87
C CYS A 108 8.40 20.94 0.19
N GLY A 109 7.85 22.06 0.64
CA GLY A 109 8.25 23.40 0.23
C GLY A 109 7.97 23.74 -1.24
N GLY A 110 8.29 24.97 -1.64
CA GLY A 110 8.00 25.44 -2.99
C GLY A 110 6.49 25.48 -3.27
N ILE A 111 6.05 24.75 -4.30
CA ILE A 111 4.61 24.61 -4.64
C ILE A 111 3.88 23.64 -3.70
N ASN A 112 4.61 22.75 -3.03
CA ASN A 112 4.04 21.85 -2.03
C ASN A 112 3.72 22.67 -0.76
N PRO A 113 2.48 22.63 -0.25
CA PRO A 113 2.06 23.46 0.88
C PRO A 113 2.70 23.05 2.21
N LEU A 114 3.37 21.89 2.29
CA LEU A 114 4.01 21.42 3.49
C LEU A 114 5.36 22.12 3.73
N PRO A 115 5.68 22.53 4.97
CA PRO A 115 6.97 23.13 5.29
C PRO A 115 8.13 22.13 5.12
N CYS A 116 9.29 22.60 4.66
CA CYS A 116 10.54 21.84 4.73
C CYS A 116 11.30 22.20 6.01
N TYR A 117 11.39 21.27 6.95
CA TYR A 117 12.21 21.43 8.15
C TYR A 117 13.66 21.06 7.85
N PRO A 118 14.67 21.77 8.40
CA PRO A 118 16.05 21.32 8.32
C PRO A 118 16.27 20.10 9.24
N SER A 119 17.09 19.14 8.79
CA SER A 119 17.53 18.04 9.64
C SER A 119 18.30 18.56 10.86
N LYS A 120 18.09 17.91 12.01
CA LYS A 120 18.83 18.17 13.25
C LYS A 120 19.89 17.13 13.57
N GLU A 121 20.10 16.16 12.68
CA GLU A 121 21.22 15.24 12.79
C GLU A 121 22.55 16.02 12.63
N PRO A 122 23.66 15.51 13.20
CA PRO A 122 24.97 16.13 13.03
C PRO A 122 25.29 16.40 11.56
N ASP A 123 25.81 17.60 11.28
CA ASP A 123 26.13 18.10 9.94
C ASP A 123 24.93 18.20 8.99
N GLY A 124 23.70 18.18 9.51
CA GLY A 124 22.47 18.30 8.71
C GLY A 124 22.16 17.07 7.87
N LYS A 125 22.70 15.89 8.23
CA LYS A 125 22.46 14.64 7.50
C LYS A 125 20.98 14.33 7.37
N ASP A 126 20.59 13.89 6.19
CA ASP A 126 19.23 13.57 5.76
C ASP A 126 18.94 12.06 5.79
N ILE A 127 19.94 11.24 6.14
CA ILE A 127 19.82 9.79 6.27
C ILE A 127 20.28 9.36 7.65
N ARG A 128 19.52 8.45 8.28
CA ARG A 128 19.92 7.79 9.52
C ARG A 128 19.70 6.28 9.45
N ILE A 129 20.63 5.53 10.03
CA ILE A 129 20.53 4.09 10.24
C ILE A 129 20.25 3.87 11.72
N VAL A 130 19.18 3.14 12.02
CA VAL A 130 18.72 2.89 13.39
C VAL A 130 18.81 1.41 13.69
N LEU A 131 19.50 1.08 14.78
CA LEU A 131 19.50 -0.26 15.39
C LEU A 131 18.56 -0.25 16.59
N ALA A 132 17.34 -0.74 16.40
CA ALA A 132 16.40 -0.90 17.52
C ALA A 132 16.70 -2.20 18.27
N THR A 133 16.88 -2.10 19.58
CA THR A 133 17.15 -3.23 20.48
C THR A 133 15.94 -3.51 21.36
N PHE A 134 15.43 -4.73 21.33
CA PHE A 134 14.25 -5.17 22.08
C PHE A 134 14.67 -5.79 23.42
N THR A 135 14.90 -4.97 24.43
CA THR A 135 15.45 -5.39 25.74
C THR A 135 14.59 -6.39 26.51
N ALA A 136 13.28 -6.46 26.22
CA ALA A 136 12.37 -7.43 26.82
C ALA A 136 12.34 -8.79 26.10
N ARG A 137 12.91 -8.89 24.90
CA ARG A 137 12.97 -10.15 24.14
C ARG A 137 14.13 -11.00 24.63
N ARG A 138 13.91 -12.31 24.66
CA ARG A 138 14.99 -13.29 24.87
C ARG A 138 15.58 -13.67 23.52
N PRO A 139 16.91 -13.84 23.41
CA PRO A 139 17.54 -14.34 22.19
C PRO A 139 16.88 -15.64 21.72
N ALA A 140 16.37 -15.63 20.50
CA ALA A 140 15.93 -16.84 19.82
C ALA A 140 17.16 -17.65 19.39
N LYS A 141 17.01 -18.98 19.39
CA LYS A 141 18.02 -19.85 18.80
C LYS A 141 18.04 -19.57 17.30
N TYR A 142 19.23 -19.25 16.77
CA TYR A 142 19.40 -19.15 15.33
C TYR A 142 19.05 -20.50 14.68
N THR A 143 18.16 -20.45 13.70
CA THR A 143 17.85 -21.56 12.81
C THR A 143 18.61 -21.30 11.51
N PRO A 144 19.65 -22.08 11.19
CA PRO A 144 20.30 -22.01 9.89
C PRO A 144 19.26 -22.18 8.78
N VAL A 145 19.39 -21.38 7.73
CA VAL A 145 18.57 -21.57 6.53
C VAL A 145 19.02 -22.86 5.86
N ASP A 146 18.08 -23.77 5.61
CA ASP A 146 18.37 -24.99 4.87
C ASP A 146 18.91 -24.63 3.48
N THR A 147 20.00 -25.26 3.08
CA THR A 147 20.52 -25.12 1.73
C THR A 147 19.55 -25.76 0.75
N VAL A 148 19.00 -24.98 -0.17
CA VAL A 148 18.25 -25.49 -1.32
C VAL A 148 19.22 -25.75 -2.47
N PRO A 149 18.98 -26.79 -3.30
CA PRO A 149 19.82 -27.01 -4.48
C PRO A 149 19.66 -25.85 -5.47
N ASP A 150 20.77 -25.47 -6.11
CA ASP A 150 20.77 -24.47 -7.20
C ASP A 150 20.04 -25.01 -8.45
N ASP A 151 20.04 -26.33 -8.63
CA ASP A 151 19.28 -27.01 -9.67
C ASP A 151 17.91 -27.43 -9.14
N ILE A 152 16.87 -26.77 -9.65
CA ILE A 152 15.47 -27.01 -9.32
C ILE A 152 14.82 -27.69 -10.52
N PRO A 153 14.54 -29.01 -10.49
CA PRO A 153 14.15 -29.78 -11.70
C PRO A 153 12.89 -29.31 -12.42
N TRP A 154 12.01 -28.56 -11.74
CA TRP A 154 10.78 -28.00 -12.30
C TRP A 154 10.94 -26.55 -12.76
N ALA A 155 12.07 -25.90 -12.47
CA ALA A 155 12.35 -24.54 -12.89
C ALA A 155 12.98 -24.52 -14.29
N GLU A 156 12.66 -23.49 -15.05
CA GLU A 156 13.36 -23.20 -16.30
C GLU A 156 14.63 -22.41 -15.96
N LEU A 157 15.78 -22.95 -16.36
CA LEU A 157 17.07 -22.28 -16.14
C LEU A 157 17.09 -20.96 -16.91
N TYR A 158 17.44 -19.86 -16.24
CA TYR A 158 17.65 -18.60 -16.91
C TYR A 158 18.84 -18.71 -17.86
N VAL A 159 18.60 -18.48 -19.16
CA VAL A 159 19.64 -18.41 -20.19
C VAL A 159 19.65 -16.98 -20.74
N PRO A 160 20.77 -16.24 -20.59
CA PRO A 160 20.87 -14.89 -21.14
C PRO A 160 20.48 -14.84 -22.62
N GLY A 161 19.55 -13.95 -22.97
CA GLY A 161 19.02 -13.80 -24.33
C GLY A 161 17.85 -14.72 -24.70
N SER A 162 17.40 -15.59 -23.79
CA SER A 162 16.15 -16.33 -23.97
C SER A 162 14.97 -15.36 -24.12
N SER A 163 13.96 -15.76 -24.90
CA SER A 163 12.70 -15.04 -24.94
C SER A 163 12.07 -14.98 -23.55
N THR A 164 11.43 -13.87 -23.22
CA THR A 164 10.63 -13.77 -22.00
C THR A 164 9.53 -14.85 -22.03
N PRO A 165 9.39 -15.67 -20.97
CA PRO A 165 8.32 -16.66 -20.90
C PRO A 165 6.95 -15.99 -21.06
N ASP A 166 6.06 -16.64 -21.80
CA ASP A 166 4.67 -16.18 -21.92
C ASP A 166 3.96 -16.32 -20.57
N ARG A 167 3.50 -15.19 -20.02
CA ARG A 167 2.74 -15.17 -18.77
C ARG A 167 1.27 -15.19 -19.12
N LYS A 168 0.62 -16.33 -18.88
CA LYS A 168 -0.84 -16.47 -19.03
C LYS A 168 -1.55 -15.51 -18.06
N GLY A 169 -1.99 -14.37 -18.59
CA GLY A 169 -2.90 -13.46 -17.88
C GLY A 169 -4.35 -13.95 -17.91
N VAL A 170 -5.23 -13.25 -17.20
CA VAL A 170 -6.67 -13.44 -17.36
C VAL A 170 -7.07 -12.97 -18.76
N THR A 171 -7.71 -13.84 -19.53
CA THR A 171 -8.14 -13.50 -20.90
C THR A 171 -9.25 -12.43 -20.87
N PRO A 172 -9.30 -11.51 -21.85
CA PRO A 172 -10.44 -10.63 -22.02
C PRO A 172 -11.76 -11.41 -22.16
N GLY A 173 -12.83 -10.90 -21.57
CA GLY A 173 -14.13 -11.57 -21.58
C GLY A 173 -15.10 -11.07 -20.53
N ARG A 174 -16.27 -11.71 -20.49
CA ARG A 174 -17.26 -11.52 -19.43
C ARG A 174 -17.29 -12.77 -18.56
N TYR A 175 -17.25 -12.58 -17.26
CA TYR A 175 -17.17 -13.62 -16.25
C TYR A 175 -18.21 -13.36 -15.16
N THR A 176 -18.57 -14.44 -14.47
CA THR A 176 -19.24 -14.37 -13.18
C THR A 176 -18.28 -14.91 -12.14
N LEU A 177 -18.04 -14.13 -11.08
CA LEU A 177 -17.32 -14.57 -9.90
C LEU A 177 -18.34 -14.91 -8.82
N ASP A 178 -18.58 -16.21 -8.61
CA ASP A 178 -19.42 -16.69 -7.53
C ASP A 178 -18.70 -16.51 -6.19
N ALA A 179 -19.39 -15.93 -5.21
CA ALA A 179 -18.84 -15.81 -3.87
C ALA A 179 -18.93 -17.16 -3.13
N LYS A 180 -18.08 -17.37 -2.14
CA LYS A 180 -18.05 -18.64 -1.37
C LYS A 180 -19.30 -18.86 -0.51
N ALA A 181 -19.99 -17.81 -0.08
CA ALA A 181 -21.15 -17.92 0.81
C ALA A 181 -22.45 -17.41 0.18
N SER A 182 -22.45 -16.22 -0.44
CA SER A 182 -23.67 -15.64 -1.04
C SER A 182 -23.37 -14.60 -2.12
N GLY A 183 -24.24 -14.53 -3.12
CA GLY A 183 -24.13 -13.54 -4.19
C GLY A 183 -23.01 -13.84 -5.19
N TYR A 184 -22.81 -12.90 -6.11
CA TYR A 184 -21.82 -12.99 -7.18
C TYR A 184 -21.38 -11.61 -7.63
N ALA A 185 -20.34 -11.55 -8.45
CA ALA A 185 -19.95 -10.36 -9.18
C ALA A 185 -19.93 -10.63 -10.69
N GLU A 186 -20.49 -9.71 -11.47
CA GLU A 186 -20.30 -9.68 -12.92
C GLU A 186 -19.00 -8.95 -13.23
N VAL A 187 -18.12 -9.57 -14.00
CA VAL A 187 -16.79 -9.03 -14.31
C VAL A 187 -16.63 -8.92 -15.83
N ALA A 188 -16.27 -7.76 -16.33
CA ALA A 188 -15.89 -7.54 -17.72
C ALA A 188 -14.43 -7.10 -17.79
N ILE A 189 -13.63 -7.85 -18.55
CA ILE A 189 -12.18 -7.64 -18.67
C ILE A 189 -11.84 -7.37 -20.14
N THR A 190 -11.09 -6.31 -20.37
CA THR A 190 -10.38 -6.05 -21.63
C THR A 190 -8.88 -5.89 -21.33
N PRO A 191 -8.00 -5.80 -22.34
CA PRO A 191 -6.58 -5.56 -22.09
C PRO A 191 -6.27 -4.31 -21.28
N ALA A 192 -7.17 -3.31 -21.27
CA ALA A 192 -6.94 -2.01 -20.63
C ALA A 192 -7.99 -1.66 -19.57
N GLN A 193 -9.06 -2.44 -19.42
CA GLN A 193 -10.18 -2.09 -18.56
C GLN A 193 -10.69 -3.29 -17.79
N VAL A 194 -11.07 -3.06 -16.52
CA VAL A 194 -11.85 -3.99 -15.72
C VAL A 194 -13.06 -3.26 -15.15
N ALA A 195 -14.24 -3.81 -15.38
CA ALA A 195 -15.49 -3.36 -14.79
C ALA A 195 -16.13 -4.50 -13.99
N VAL A 196 -16.63 -4.19 -12.80
CA VAL A 196 -17.20 -5.14 -11.86
C VAL A 196 -18.49 -4.60 -11.29
N THR A 197 -19.53 -5.44 -11.26
CA THR A 197 -20.77 -5.16 -10.53
C THR A 197 -21.00 -6.27 -9.50
N TYR A 198 -21.12 -5.89 -8.23
CA TYR A 198 -21.32 -6.81 -7.11
C TYR A 198 -22.81 -6.90 -6.75
N HIS A 199 -23.30 -8.13 -6.65
CA HIS A 199 -24.68 -8.46 -6.28
C HIS A 199 -24.69 -9.27 -4.99
N ASN A 200 -24.78 -8.57 -3.86
CA ASN A 200 -24.74 -9.16 -2.51
C ASN A 200 -23.57 -10.13 -2.30
N TYR A 201 -22.40 -9.81 -2.89
CA TYR A 201 -21.22 -10.68 -2.88
C TYR A 201 -20.67 -10.83 -1.46
N SER A 202 -20.52 -12.07 -0.99
CA SER A 202 -19.97 -12.39 0.33
C SER A 202 -19.26 -13.74 0.33
N ASP A 203 -17.98 -13.72 0.71
CA ASP A 203 -17.19 -14.95 0.88
C ASP A 203 -17.33 -15.58 2.28
N ASP A 204 -17.76 -14.80 3.28
CA ASP A 204 -17.85 -15.24 4.69
C ASP A 204 -19.28 -15.30 5.24
N GLY A 205 -20.27 -14.83 4.47
CA GLY A 205 -21.67 -14.75 4.86
C GLY A 205 -21.97 -13.70 5.92
N LYS A 206 -21.01 -12.83 6.26
CA LYS A 206 -21.13 -11.79 7.30
C LYS A 206 -21.00 -10.40 6.71
N ILE A 207 -20.08 -10.24 5.75
CA ILE A 207 -19.80 -8.97 5.08
C ILE A 207 -20.27 -9.09 3.63
N PHE A 208 -21.11 -8.17 3.20
CA PHE A 208 -21.74 -8.17 1.89
C PHE A 208 -21.33 -6.92 1.10
N LEU A 209 -20.94 -7.13 -0.16
CA LEU A 209 -20.55 -6.09 -1.09
C LEU A 209 -21.63 -5.90 -2.15
N ASN A 210 -21.98 -4.64 -2.39
CA ASN A 210 -22.91 -4.21 -3.41
C ASN A 210 -22.38 -2.97 -4.13
N GLY A 211 -22.78 -2.80 -5.40
CA GLY A 211 -22.38 -1.64 -6.20
C GLY A 211 -21.41 -2.04 -7.31
N TRP A 212 -20.56 -1.12 -7.74
CA TRP A 212 -19.68 -1.36 -8.89
C TRP A 212 -18.36 -0.60 -8.80
N GLU A 213 -17.37 -1.10 -9.54
CA GLU A 213 -16.09 -0.45 -9.84
C GLU A 213 -15.79 -0.58 -11.33
N ASN A 214 -15.19 0.46 -11.93
CA ASN A 214 -14.68 0.43 -13.28
C ASN A 214 -13.34 1.17 -13.32
N ALA A 215 -12.29 0.50 -13.75
CA ALA A 215 -10.97 1.08 -13.92
C ALA A 215 -10.49 0.84 -15.35
N THR A 216 -9.99 1.89 -15.98
CA THR A 216 -9.31 1.83 -17.28
C THR A 216 -7.90 2.36 -17.11
N THR A 217 -6.91 1.67 -17.67
CA THR A 217 -5.52 2.12 -17.67
C THR A 217 -5.06 2.49 -19.08
N ALA A 218 -4.26 3.55 -19.16
CA ALA A 218 -3.50 3.91 -20.33
C ALA A 218 -2.05 4.15 -19.91
N SER A 219 -1.10 3.66 -20.70
CA SER A 219 0.33 3.91 -20.46
C SER A 219 0.80 5.06 -21.34
N GLY A 220 1.35 6.12 -20.73
CA GLY A 220 1.97 7.23 -21.45
C GLY A 220 3.42 6.92 -21.86
N SER A 221 4.10 6.09 -21.06
CA SER A 221 5.47 5.60 -21.28
C SER A 221 5.65 4.24 -20.58
N LEU A 222 6.86 3.67 -20.61
CA LEU A 222 7.17 2.44 -19.86
C LEU A 222 7.00 2.59 -18.34
N THR A 223 7.11 3.81 -17.83
CA THR A 223 7.11 4.12 -16.39
C THR A 223 5.87 4.89 -15.96
N GLN A 224 5.16 5.52 -16.90
CA GLN A 224 3.98 6.31 -16.63
C GLN A 224 2.69 5.55 -16.88
N SER A 225 1.82 5.54 -15.88
CA SER A 225 0.47 5.00 -15.96
C SER A 225 -0.56 6.09 -15.65
N HIS A 226 -1.58 6.16 -16.48
CA HIS A 226 -2.82 6.87 -16.24
C HIS A 226 -3.92 5.86 -15.92
N VAL A 227 -4.77 6.17 -14.93
CA VAL A 227 -5.93 5.36 -14.58
C VAL A 227 -7.15 6.25 -14.45
N ASP A 228 -8.18 5.92 -15.21
CA ASP A 228 -9.55 6.42 -15.03
C ASP A 228 -10.31 5.43 -14.14
N TRP A 229 -10.62 5.86 -12.91
CA TRP A 229 -11.31 5.01 -11.93
C TRP A 229 -12.65 5.61 -11.54
N TYR A 230 -13.68 4.79 -11.61
CA TYR A 230 -15.01 5.03 -11.09
C TYR A 230 -15.40 3.97 -10.06
N SER A 231 -16.00 4.39 -8.95
CA SER A 231 -16.44 3.49 -7.88
C SER A 231 -17.72 3.98 -7.23
N ASN A 232 -18.63 3.05 -6.95
CA ASN A 232 -19.75 3.27 -6.05
C ASN A 232 -20.07 1.98 -5.30
N LEU A 233 -19.19 1.63 -4.36
CA LEU A 233 -19.33 0.45 -3.52
C LEU A 233 -19.97 0.78 -2.17
N THR A 234 -20.78 -0.15 -1.71
CA THR A 234 -21.31 -0.21 -0.35
C THR A 234 -20.99 -1.58 0.24
N GLN A 235 -20.46 -1.58 1.46
CA GLN A 235 -20.21 -2.79 2.23
C GLN A 235 -21.07 -2.77 3.49
N THR A 236 -21.79 -3.85 3.74
CA THR A 236 -22.67 -4.02 4.91
C THR A 236 -22.33 -5.28 5.68
N GLY A 237 -22.61 -5.29 6.98
CA GLY A 237 -22.46 -6.44 7.87
C GLY A 237 -22.84 -6.07 9.31
N PRO A 238 -22.71 -6.99 10.28
CA PRO A 238 -22.99 -6.70 11.68
C PRO A 238 -22.17 -5.50 12.19
N GLY A 239 -22.82 -4.36 12.41
CA GLY A 239 -22.18 -3.11 12.85
C GLY A 239 -21.31 -2.41 11.80
N ILE A 240 -21.28 -2.90 10.55
CA ILE A 240 -20.44 -2.38 9.47
C ILE A 240 -21.31 -1.72 8.40
N HIS A 241 -20.96 -0.47 8.06
CA HIS A 241 -21.51 0.22 6.90
C HIS A 241 -20.46 1.14 6.28
N ASN A 242 -19.75 0.61 5.28
CA ASN A 242 -18.63 1.28 4.63
C ASN A 242 -18.98 1.64 3.19
N THR A 243 -18.35 2.68 2.64
CA THR A 243 -18.53 3.07 1.24
C THR A 243 -17.20 3.41 0.57
N LYS A 244 -17.08 3.17 -0.74
CA LYS A 244 -15.94 3.58 -1.56
C LYS A 244 -16.48 4.19 -2.85
N LYS A 245 -16.37 5.50 -2.97
CA LYS A 245 -17.06 6.30 -3.97
C LYS A 245 -16.14 7.27 -4.66
N THR A 246 -16.33 7.43 -5.96
CA THR A 246 -15.72 8.52 -6.73
C THR A 246 -16.66 9.71 -6.85
N SER A 247 -16.14 10.87 -7.24
CA SER A 247 -16.97 11.96 -7.78
C SER A 247 -17.68 11.52 -9.08
N ALA A 248 -18.67 12.32 -9.51
CA ALA A 248 -19.43 12.06 -10.73
C ALA A 248 -18.53 11.93 -11.97
N ASP A 249 -17.52 12.78 -12.08
CA ASP A 249 -16.57 12.74 -13.21
C ASP A 249 -15.57 11.58 -13.12
N GLY A 250 -15.44 10.94 -11.95
CA GLY A 250 -14.48 9.87 -11.67
C GLY A 250 -13.31 10.31 -10.78
N PHE A 251 -12.29 9.46 -10.72
CA PHE A 251 -10.97 9.70 -10.15
C PHE A 251 -9.93 9.36 -11.21
N HIS A 252 -9.24 10.37 -11.71
CA HIS A 252 -8.28 10.26 -12.81
C HIS A 252 -6.90 10.52 -12.25
N ILE A 253 -6.00 9.55 -12.33
CA ILE A 253 -4.69 9.66 -11.70
C ILE A 253 -3.60 9.27 -12.67
N THR A 254 -2.54 10.08 -12.71
CA THR A 254 -1.33 9.83 -13.48
C THR A 254 -0.16 9.72 -12.51
N ILE A 255 0.61 8.65 -12.62
CA ILE A 255 1.85 8.45 -11.87
C ILE A 255 2.94 7.90 -12.80
N ASP A 256 4.14 8.43 -12.65
CA ASP A 256 5.37 7.78 -13.12
C ASP A 256 6.03 7.01 -11.98
N VAL A 257 6.32 5.72 -12.16
CA VAL A 257 6.86 4.86 -11.08
C VAL A 257 8.27 5.26 -10.63
N LEU A 258 9.01 6.04 -11.42
CA LEU A 258 10.34 6.51 -11.05
C LEU A 258 10.26 7.76 -10.17
N THR A 259 9.29 8.65 -10.39
CA THR A 259 9.13 9.88 -9.60
C THR A 259 8.09 9.77 -8.50
N ASN A 260 7.05 8.98 -8.70
CA ASN A 260 5.94 8.75 -7.77
C ASN A 260 5.19 10.03 -7.36
N GLU A 261 5.16 11.06 -8.20
CA GLU A 261 4.42 12.28 -7.92
C GLU A 261 2.91 12.03 -8.02
N PHE A 262 2.18 12.32 -6.93
CA PHE A 262 0.73 12.17 -6.92
C PHE A 262 0.08 13.29 -7.74
N ASN A 263 -0.58 12.94 -8.85
CA ASN A 263 -1.31 13.89 -9.68
C ASN A 263 -2.65 13.30 -10.12
N ALA A 264 -3.74 13.82 -9.53
CA ALA A 264 -5.08 13.38 -9.82
C ALA A 264 -6.07 14.53 -10.05
N ASN A 265 -7.15 14.22 -10.77
CA ASN A 265 -8.36 15.02 -10.88
C ASN A 265 -9.57 14.20 -10.44
N GLY A 266 -10.61 14.88 -9.94
CA GLY A 266 -11.74 14.24 -9.28
C GLY A 266 -11.37 13.69 -7.90
N THR A 267 -12.18 12.78 -7.37
CA THR A 267 -12.03 12.27 -6.01
C THR A 267 -12.30 10.77 -5.96
N LEU A 268 -11.54 10.07 -5.12
CA LEU A 268 -11.85 8.73 -4.62
C LEU A 268 -11.85 8.82 -3.09
N THR A 269 -12.98 8.45 -2.49
CA THR A 269 -13.19 8.50 -1.05
C THR A 269 -13.62 7.13 -0.55
N THR A 270 -12.97 6.66 0.51
CA THR A 270 -13.45 5.51 1.29
C THR A 270 -13.93 5.99 2.67
N THR A 271 -15.11 5.56 3.11
CA THR A 271 -15.63 5.82 4.45
C THR A 271 -15.72 4.50 5.20
N ILE A 272 -15.07 4.42 6.36
CA ILE A 272 -15.06 3.24 7.25
C ILE A 272 -15.55 3.68 8.62
N ASP A 273 -16.61 3.06 9.13
CA ASP A 273 -17.18 3.35 10.46
C ASP A 273 -17.40 4.86 10.70
N GLY A 274 -17.87 5.57 9.66
CA GLY A 274 -18.10 7.01 9.67
C GLY A 274 -16.87 7.90 9.47
N LYS A 275 -15.65 7.36 9.51
CA LYS A 275 -14.42 8.11 9.21
C LYS A 275 -14.17 8.14 7.70
N LYS A 276 -14.07 9.35 7.14
CA LYS A 276 -13.79 9.60 5.72
C LYS A 276 -12.28 9.62 5.45
N TYR A 277 -11.84 8.87 4.44
CA TYR A 277 -10.48 8.86 3.91
C TYR A 277 -10.51 9.32 2.46
N SER A 278 -9.79 10.40 2.16
CA SER A 278 -9.75 11.00 0.82
C SER A 278 -8.35 10.88 0.24
N ALA A 279 -8.26 10.88 -1.10
CA ALA A 279 -7.00 11.02 -1.81
C ALA A 279 -6.19 12.24 -1.31
N PRO A 280 -4.86 12.16 -1.28
CA PRO A 280 -4.01 13.30 -0.91
C PRO A 280 -4.05 14.42 -1.96
N PRO A 281 -3.65 15.66 -1.60
CA PRO A 281 -3.43 16.73 -2.58
C PRO A 281 -2.36 16.39 -3.62
N ASN A 282 -2.45 16.99 -4.80
CA ASN A 282 -1.43 16.84 -5.84
C ASN A 282 -0.07 17.36 -5.37
N GLY A 283 1.00 16.64 -5.77
CA GLY A 283 2.37 16.92 -5.37
C GLY A 283 2.71 16.57 -3.92
N THR A 284 1.78 15.94 -3.16
CA THR A 284 1.98 15.59 -1.75
C THR A 284 2.01 14.10 -1.51
#